data_AF-A0A8J7XGF6-F1
#
_entry.id   AF-A0A8J7XGF6-F1
#
_cell.length_a   1.000
_cell.length_b   1.000
_cell.length_c   1.000
_cell.angle_alpha   90.00
_cell.angle_beta   90.00
_cell.angle_gamma   90.00
#
_symmetry.space_group_name_H-M   'P 1'
#
loop_
_entity.id
_entity.type
_entity.pdbx_description
1 polymer ?
#
loop_
_entity_poly.entity_id
_entity_poly.type
_entity_poly.pdbx_seq_one_letter_code
_entity_poly.pdbx_strand_id
1 'polypeptide(L)'
;MLKEFGLTLYVIRKSPLAVAGGVVVFIFLFIAVFGKYIAPYDPIEANIPEQFQPPSWEHLCGTDKLGRDVFSRLLCGARYSVWVGIVVLTVSTPIGVLLGGVAGLLGGWFDELIMRITDVFLAFPYLLLAMAVSAALGPSLENAMLAISIVWWPPYTRLIRGQALSVRESAYIDAAKSMGEGRLSIIWHHLLPNCLSPVLITLTLDMGAVVLATAALSFLGFGAQPPLPEWGRMISDGRIYLFQAWWVSTFSGLAIALTVLGFNLLGDGIRDALDPKLRRVIEVEHK
;
A
#
# COMPACT_ATOMS: atom_id res chain seq x y z
N MET A 1 5.22 -17.99 18.69
CA MET A 1 5.57 -16.57 18.47
C MET A 1 7.06 -16.29 18.25
N LEU A 2 7.95 -16.25 19.26
CA LEU A 2 9.37 -15.87 19.03
C LEU A 2 10.15 -16.83 18.10
N LYS A 3 9.91 -18.15 18.23
CA LYS A 3 10.49 -19.15 17.30
C LYS A 3 9.95 -19.03 15.87
N GLU A 4 8.67 -18.66 15.72
CA GLU A 4 8.04 -18.49 14.40
C GLU A 4 8.56 -17.25 13.69
N PHE A 5 8.82 -16.16 14.43
CA PHE A 5 9.48 -14.95 13.92
C PHE A 5 10.91 -15.24 13.45
N GLY A 6 11.68 -16.02 14.22
CA GLY A 6 13.03 -16.42 13.83
C GLY A 6 13.05 -17.22 12.52
N LEU A 7 12.09 -18.13 12.34
CA LEU A 7 11.94 -18.89 11.09
C LEU A 7 11.53 -18.01 9.92
N THR A 8 10.61 -17.06 10.12
CA THR A 8 10.20 -16.08 9.09
C THR A 8 11.40 -15.26 8.61
N LEU A 9 12.18 -14.72 9.54
CA LEU A 9 13.40 -13.95 9.22
C LEU A 9 14.45 -14.80 8.49
N TYR A 10 14.57 -16.08 8.84
CA TYR A 10 15.48 -16.99 8.16
C TYR A 10 15.08 -17.25 6.70
N VAL A 11 13.81 -17.50 6.43
CA VAL A 11 13.30 -17.72 5.06
C VAL A 11 13.47 -16.46 4.21
N ILE A 12 13.12 -15.28 4.77
CA ILE A 12 13.33 -14.00 4.09
C ILE A 12 14.81 -13.80 3.76
N ARG A 13 15.72 -14.09 4.68
CA ARG A 13 17.17 -13.96 4.47
C ARG A 13 17.73 -14.90 3.40
N LYS A 14 17.10 -16.05 3.16
CA LYS A 14 17.50 -16.97 2.09
C LYS A 14 17.00 -16.54 0.71
N SER A 15 15.97 -15.71 0.62
CA SER A 15 15.47 -15.18 -0.65
C SER A 15 16.17 -13.87 -0.99
N PRO A 16 17.08 -13.82 -1.99
CA PRO A 16 17.79 -12.60 -2.35
C PRO A 16 16.83 -11.49 -2.82
N LEU A 17 15.71 -11.87 -3.44
CA LEU A 17 14.66 -10.95 -3.88
C LEU A 17 13.91 -10.33 -2.69
N ALA A 18 13.59 -11.13 -1.66
CA ALA A 18 12.94 -10.63 -0.45
C ALA A 18 13.85 -9.67 0.33
N VAL A 19 15.15 -9.98 0.41
CA VAL A 19 16.15 -9.10 1.01
C VAL A 19 16.27 -7.79 0.22
N ALA A 20 16.37 -7.87 -1.11
CA ALA A 20 16.42 -6.68 -1.96
C ALA A 20 15.18 -5.79 -1.79
N GLY A 21 13.98 -6.39 -1.80
CA GLY A 21 12.73 -5.68 -1.54
C GLY A 21 12.72 -5.02 -0.15
N GLY A 22 13.13 -5.75 0.88
CA GLY A 22 13.24 -5.23 2.25
C GLY A 22 14.22 -4.06 2.37
N VAL A 23 15.36 -4.11 1.69
CA VAL A 23 16.34 -3.00 1.65
C VAL A 23 15.75 -1.79 0.96
N VAL A 24 15.07 -1.97 -0.18
CA VAL A 24 14.41 -0.86 -0.89
C VAL A 24 13.33 -0.21 -0.02
N VAL A 25 12.45 -1.00 0.58
CA VAL A 25 11.41 -0.49 1.49
C VAL A 25 12.05 0.23 2.68
N PHE A 26 13.10 -0.33 3.27
CA PHE A 26 13.81 0.32 4.37
C PHE A 26 14.38 1.68 3.98
N ILE A 27 15.02 1.78 2.80
CA ILE A 27 15.54 3.05 2.28
C ILE A 27 14.41 4.07 2.10
N PHE A 28 13.27 3.67 1.52
CA PHE A 28 12.14 4.59 1.33
C PHE A 28 11.49 5.01 2.64
N LEU A 29 11.37 4.11 3.63
CA LEU A 29 10.89 4.45 4.96
C LEU A 29 11.87 5.41 5.67
N PHE A 30 13.18 5.18 5.52
CA PHE A 30 14.20 6.08 6.03
C PHE A 30 14.10 7.46 5.39
N ILE A 31 13.97 7.54 4.06
CA ILE A 31 13.78 8.81 3.34
C ILE A 31 12.44 9.46 3.73
N ALA A 32 11.37 8.71 3.93
CA ALA A 32 10.09 9.26 4.35
C ALA A 32 10.15 9.97 5.71
N VAL A 33 11.00 9.47 6.63
CA VAL A 33 11.19 10.05 7.96
C VAL A 33 12.24 11.17 7.95
N PHE A 34 13.40 10.92 7.33
CA PHE A 34 14.57 11.80 7.40
C PHE A 34 14.77 12.68 6.17
N GLY A 35 13.98 12.49 5.11
CA GLY A 35 14.17 13.13 3.81
C GLY A 35 14.18 14.66 3.87
N LYS A 36 13.35 15.27 4.73
CA LYS A 36 13.36 16.72 4.95
C LYS A 36 14.70 17.23 5.49
N TYR A 37 15.39 16.44 6.32
CA TYR A 37 16.68 16.82 6.92
C TYR A 37 17.87 16.50 6.01
N ILE A 38 17.68 15.61 5.04
CA ILE A 38 18.70 15.21 4.06
C ILE A 38 18.61 16.06 2.79
N ALA A 39 17.45 16.66 2.51
CA ALA A 39 17.21 17.54 1.37
C ALA A 39 18.22 18.71 1.37
N PRO A 40 19.01 18.88 0.29
CA PRO A 40 19.95 20.00 0.18
C PRO A 40 19.29 21.37 0.11
N TYR A 41 18.06 21.45 -0.44
CA TYR A 41 17.32 22.68 -0.66
C TYR A 41 15.89 22.58 -0.10
N ASP A 42 15.22 23.72 0.07
CA ASP A 42 13.80 23.74 0.39
C ASP A 42 13.00 23.18 -0.82
N PRO A 43 12.16 22.13 -0.63
CA PRO A 43 11.43 21.51 -1.73
C PRO A 43 10.34 22.40 -2.34
N ILE A 44 9.94 23.49 -1.68
CA ILE A 44 8.82 24.36 -2.06
C ILE A 44 9.31 25.72 -2.57
N GLU A 45 10.44 26.21 -2.07
CA GLU A 45 10.99 27.53 -2.41
C GLU A 45 11.32 27.64 -3.91
N ALA A 46 10.68 28.59 -4.60
CA ALA A 46 10.86 28.79 -6.03
C ALA A 46 12.06 29.70 -6.34
N ASN A 47 12.88 29.30 -7.32
CA ASN A 47 14.02 30.08 -7.82
C ASN A 47 13.94 30.22 -9.35
N ILE A 48 13.15 31.19 -9.83
CA ILE A 48 12.85 31.39 -11.26
C ILE A 48 14.10 31.46 -12.17
N PRO A 49 15.20 32.14 -11.78
CA PRO A 49 16.47 32.10 -12.52
C PRO A 49 17.05 30.70 -12.78
N GLU A 50 16.77 29.72 -11.92
CA GLU A 50 17.28 28.35 -12.01
C GLU A 50 16.29 27.39 -12.67
N GLN A 51 15.29 27.89 -13.41
CA GLN A 51 14.33 27.02 -14.10
C GLN A 51 14.98 26.10 -15.12
N PHE A 52 14.53 24.84 -15.12
CA PHE A 52 14.93 23.83 -16.10
C PHE A 52 16.45 23.63 -16.24
N GLN A 53 17.19 23.80 -15.15
CA GLN A 53 18.59 23.38 -15.12
C GLN A 53 18.66 21.85 -15.14
N PRO A 54 19.51 21.28 -16.03
CA PRO A 54 19.69 19.84 -16.10
C PRO A 54 20.38 19.30 -14.84
N PRO A 55 20.36 17.98 -14.62
CA PRO A 55 21.08 17.34 -13.53
C PRO A 55 22.55 17.75 -13.49
N SER A 56 22.99 18.26 -12.35
CA SER A 56 24.34 18.77 -12.10
C SER A 56 24.77 18.43 -10.67
N TRP A 57 26.01 18.76 -10.30
CA TRP A 57 26.47 18.61 -8.92
C TRP A 57 25.75 19.53 -7.92
N GLU A 58 25.24 20.66 -8.40
CA GLU A 58 24.42 21.58 -7.61
C GLU A 58 22.99 21.04 -7.50
N HIS A 59 22.41 20.56 -8.60
CA HIS A 59 21.08 19.97 -8.64
C HIS A 59 21.13 18.52 -9.12
N LEU A 60 21.27 17.56 -8.20
CA LEU A 60 21.49 16.13 -8.53
C LEU A 60 20.44 15.53 -9.48
N CYS A 61 19.19 16.00 -9.39
CA CYS A 61 18.09 15.59 -10.27
C CYS A 61 17.59 16.73 -11.18
N GLY A 62 18.35 17.82 -11.29
CA GLY A 62 17.96 19.04 -12.00
C GLY A 62 16.88 19.83 -11.25
N THR A 63 16.38 20.88 -11.90
CA THR A 63 15.32 21.74 -11.36
C THR A 63 14.04 21.68 -12.19
N ASP A 64 12.92 22.09 -11.60
CA ASP A 64 11.62 22.11 -12.26
C ASP A 64 11.26 23.46 -12.91
N LYS A 65 10.02 23.58 -13.39
CA LYS A 65 9.47 24.79 -14.04
C LYS A 65 9.44 26.04 -13.16
N LEU A 66 9.62 25.91 -11.84
CA LEU A 66 9.74 27.04 -10.90
C LEU A 66 11.17 27.14 -10.34
N GLY A 67 12.12 26.39 -10.91
CA GLY A 67 13.51 26.32 -10.45
C GLY A 67 13.67 25.64 -9.10
N ARG A 68 12.71 24.79 -8.70
CA ARG A 68 12.81 24.03 -7.45
C ARG A 68 13.66 22.79 -7.68
N ASP A 69 14.53 22.46 -6.73
CA ASP A 69 15.39 21.28 -6.79
C ASP A 69 14.56 19.98 -6.78
N VAL A 70 14.67 19.18 -7.84
CA VAL A 70 13.87 17.95 -8.01
C VAL A 70 14.29 16.90 -6.99
N PHE A 71 15.57 16.82 -6.62
CA PHE A 71 16.06 15.82 -5.68
C PHE A 71 15.49 16.02 -4.28
N SER A 72 15.53 17.25 -3.77
CA SER A 72 14.92 17.67 -2.51
C SER A 72 13.41 17.40 -2.49
N ARG A 73 12.74 17.66 -3.62
CA ARG A 73 11.32 17.31 -3.79
C ARG A 73 11.07 15.81 -3.76
N LEU A 74 11.92 14.98 -4.37
CA LEU A 74 11.79 13.52 -4.31
C LEU A 74 11.94 12.99 -2.88
N LEU A 75 12.95 13.46 -2.15
CA LEU A 75 13.20 13.08 -0.75
C LEU A 75 12.02 13.44 0.15
N CYS A 76 11.52 14.68 0.03
CA CYS A 76 10.36 15.12 0.81
C CYS A 76 9.06 14.43 0.36
N GLY A 77 8.97 14.07 -0.92
CA GLY A 77 7.82 13.38 -1.53
C GLY A 77 7.58 11.98 -0.98
N ALA A 78 8.65 11.25 -0.63
CA ALA A 78 8.56 9.91 -0.06
C ALA A 78 7.63 9.84 1.16
N ARG A 79 7.63 10.89 1.99
CA ARG A 79 6.77 10.99 3.17
C ARG A 79 5.29 10.91 2.80
N TYR A 80 4.88 11.62 1.76
CA TYR A 80 3.47 11.64 1.33
C TYR A 80 3.04 10.28 0.79
N SER A 81 3.86 9.63 -0.04
CA SER A 81 3.55 8.31 -0.59
C SER A 81 3.43 7.24 0.50
N VAL A 82 4.37 7.19 1.45
CA VAL A 82 4.30 6.26 2.59
C VAL A 82 3.10 6.57 3.48
N TRP A 83 2.86 7.85 3.79
CA TRP A 83 1.73 8.24 4.65
C TRP A 83 0.39 7.84 4.05
N VAL A 84 0.19 8.07 2.76
CA VAL A 84 -1.05 7.70 2.06
C VAL A 84 -1.31 6.20 2.14
N GLY A 85 -0.30 5.39 1.84
CA GLY A 85 -0.44 3.93 1.94
C GLY A 85 -0.83 3.47 3.34
N ILE A 86 -0.19 4.03 4.38
CA ILE A 86 -0.54 3.73 5.78
C ILE A 86 -1.99 4.10 6.08
N VAL A 87 -2.41 5.32 5.76
CA VAL A 87 -3.75 5.82 6.08
C VAL A 87 -4.83 4.99 5.39
N VAL A 88 -4.70 4.80 4.07
CA VAL A 88 -5.68 4.07 3.27
C VAL A 88 -5.85 2.64 3.77
N LEU A 89 -4.74 1.92 3.95
CA LEU A 89 -4.79 0.52 4.39
C LEU A 89 -5.28 0.38 5.83
N THR A 90 -4.90 1.30 6.71
CA THR A 90 -5.37 1.30 8.10
C THR A 90 -6.88 1.53 8.20
N VAL A 91 -7.49 2.24 7.24
CA VAL A 91 -8.94 2.47 7.20
C VAL A 91 -9.66 1.33 6.48
N SER A 92 -9.22 0.97 5.27
CA SER A 92 -9.92 0.00 4.42
C SER A 92 -9.82 -1.43 4.93
N THR A 93 -8.67 -1.85 5.47
CA THR A 93 -8.46 -3.23 5.88
C THR A 93 -9.36 -3.63 7.05
N PRO A 94 -9.46 -2.87 8.16
CA PRO A 94 -10.38 -3.22 9.23
C PRO A 94 -11.84 -3.31 8.78
N ILE A 95 -12.29 -2.39 7.91
CA ILE A 95 -13.64 -2.42 7.35
C ILE A 95 -13.87 -3.74 6.60
N GLY A 96 -12.96 -4.08 5.68
CA GLY A 96 -13.10 -5.32 4.91
C GLY A 96 -12.98 -6.57 5.77
N VAL A 97 -12.07 -6.57 6.76
CA VAL A 97 -11.89 -7.71 7.67
C VAL A 97 -13.13 -7.97 8.52
N LEU A 98 -13.73 -6.92 9.09
CA LEU A 98 -14.94 -7.03 9.89
C LEU A 98 -16.12 -7.50 9.03
N LEU A 99 -16.34 -6.87 7.88
CA LEU A 99 -17.44 -7.24 6.98
C LEU A 99 -17.29 -8.67 6.44
N GLY A 100 -16.08 -9.07 6.04
CA GLY A 100 -15.81 -10.41 5.54
C GLY A 100 -16.00 -11.49 6.62
N GLY A 101 -15.56 -11.20 7.85
CA GLY A 101 -15.74 -12.11 8.97
C GLY A 101 -17.21 -12.31 9.34
N VAL A 102 -17.98 -11.23 9.36
CA VAL A 102 -19.44 -11.26 9.57
C VAL A 102 -20.13 -12.05 8.45
N ALA A 103 -19.81 -11.77 7.19
CA ALA A 103 -20.40 -12.45 6.04
C ALA A 103 -20.13 -13.97 6.08
N GLY A 104 -18.88 -14.39 6.28
CA GLY A 104 -18.52 -15.81 6.27
C GLY A 104 -19.04 -16.62 7.46
N LEU A 105 -19.09 -16.03 8.66
CA LEU A 105 -19.51 -16.75 9.87
C LEU A 105 -21.02 -16.73 10.11
N LEU A 106 -21.71 -15.62 9.84
CA LEU A 106 -23.17 -15.56 10.02
C LEU A 106 -23.91 -16.26 8.88
N GLY A 107 -23.40 -16.18 7.65
CA GLY A 107 -24.05 -16.74 6.47
C GLY A 107 -25.42 -16.12 6.18
N GLY A 108 -26.18 -16.76 5.30
CA GLY A 108 -27.57 -16.41 4.99
C GLY A 108 -27.71 -14.99 4.40
N TRP A 109 -28.68 -14.23 4.89
CA TRP A 109 -29.00 -12.91 4.35
C TRP A 109 -27.92 -11.85 4.57
N PHE A 110 -27.18 -11.93 5.69
CA PHE A 110 -26.07 -11.00 5.95
C PHE A 110 -24.93 -11.18 4.96
N ASP A 111 -24.59 -12.44 4.66
CA ASP A 111 -23.61 -12.78 3.64
C ASP A 111 -24.03 -12.23 2.28
N GLU A 112 -25.25 -12.53 1.86
CA GLU A 112 -25.79 -12.06 0.59
C GLU A 112 -25.77 -10.53 0.50
N LEU A 113 -26.23 -9.80 1.52
CA LEU A 113 -26.26 -8.34 1.51
C LEU A 113 -24.84 -7.73 1.43
N ILE A 114 -23.92 -8.20 2.27
CA ILE A 114 -22.53 -7.70 2.28
C ILE A 114 -21.87 -7.98 0.94
N MET A 115 -22.07 -9.19 0.39
CA MET A 115 -21.50 -9.57 -0.89
C MET A 115 -22.10 -8.79 -2.05
N ARG A 116 -23.41 -8.49 -2.03
CA ARG A 116 -24.03 -7.61 -3.06
C ARG A 116 -23.44 -6.22 -3.05
N ILE A 117 -23.23 -5.61 -1.88
CA ILE A 117 -22.58 -4.30 -1.77
C ILE A 117 -21.13 -4.40 -2.27
N THR A 118 -20.39 -5.41 -1.83
CA THR A 118 -19.00 -5.67 -2.26
C THR A 118 -18.90 -5.81 -3.78
N ASP A 119 -19.83 -6.55 -4.39
CA ASP A 119 -19.88 -6.79 -5.83
C ASP A 119 -20.20 -5.51 -6.62
N VAL A 120 -21.05 -4.63 -6.08
CA VAL A 120 -21.32 -3.32 -6.69
C VAL A 120 -20.04 -2.49 -6.76
N PHE A 121 -19.27 -2.41 -5.68
CA PHE A 121 -18.01 -1.66 -5.69
C PHE A 121 -16.98 -2.26 -6.67
N LEU A 122 -16.88 -3.59 -6.70
CA LEU A 122 -15.92 -4.30 -7.57
C LEU A 122 -16.31 -4.32 -9.04
N ALA A 123 -17.58 -4.04 -9.36
CA ALA A 123 -18.04 -3.89 -10.74
C ALA A 123 -17.51 -2.62 -11.41
N PHE A 124 -17.19 -1.58 -10.62
CA PHE A 124 -16.60 -0.35 -11.12
C PHE A 124 -15.06 -0.45 -11.12
N PRO A 125 -14.39 0.08 -12.15
CA PRO A 125 -12.94 0.30 -12.08
C PRO A 125 -12.61 1.18 -10.88
N TYR A 126 -11.81 0.66 -9.94
CA TYR A 126 -11.56 1.33 -8.66
C TYR A 126 -11.05 2.76 -8.83
N LEU A 127 -10.21 3.00 -9.84
CA LEU A 127 -9.64 4.32 -10.11
C LEU A 127 -10.73 5.31 -10.57
N LEU A 128 -11.67 4.87 -11.41
CA LEU A 128 -12.78 5.72 -11.85
C LEU A 128 -13.68 6.08 -10.69
N LEU A 129 -14.00 5.12 -9.82
CA LEU A 129 -14.82 5.37 -8.64
C LEU A 129 -14.10 6.31 -7.66
N ALA A 130 -12.81 6.08 -7.39
CA ALA A 130 -12.01 6.96 -6.54
C ALA A 130 -11.91 8.38 -7.14
N MET A 131 -11.75 8.52 -8.45
CA MET A 131 -11.76 9.82 -9.13
C MET A 131 -13.11 10.52 -8.97
N ALA A 132 -14.23 9.81 -9.14
CA ALA A 132 -15.57 10.40 -9.01
C ALA A 132 -15.81 10.90 -7.57
N VAL A 133 -15.42 10.12 -6.56
CA VAL A 133 -15.53 10.51 -5.15
C VAL A 133 -14.61 11.70 -4.85
N SER A 134 -13.36 11.67 -5.31
CA SER A 134 -12.40 12.77 -5.11
C SER A 134 -12.84 14.06 -5.81
N ALA A 135 -13.45 13.95 -7.00
CA ALA A 135 -14.02 15.08 -7.72
C ALA A 135 -15.15 15.74 -6.94
N ALA A 136 -16.01 14.93 -6.30
CA ALA A 136 -17.12 15.43 -5.49
C ALA A 136 -16.65 16.10 -4.18
N LEU A 137 -15.58 15.58 -3.57
CA LEU A 137 -14.99 16.14 -2.34
C LEU A 137 -14.11 17.37 -2.60
N GLY A 138 -13.60 17.52 -3.82
CA GLY A 138 -12.66 18.57 -4.23
C GLY A 138 -11.21 18.08 -4.25
N PRO A 139 -10.34 18.74 -5.03
CA PRO A 139 -8.98 18.27 -5.27
C PRO A 139 -8.05 18.53 -4.06
N SER A 140 -7.65 17.48 -3.36
CA SER A 140 -6.62 17.51 -2.30
C SER A 140 -6.03 16.11 -2.07
N LEU A 141 -4.87 16.03 -1.43
CA LEU A 141 -4.27 14.73 -1.11
C LEU A 141 -5.14 13.98 -0.09
N GLU A 142 -5.71 14.69 0.87
CA GLU A 142 -6.60 14.17 1.90
C GLU A 142 -7.88 13.58 1.31
N ASN A 143 -8.51 14.30 0.38
CA ASN A 143 -9.72 13.83 -0.29
C ASN A 143 -9.45 12.62 -1.18
N ALA A 144 -8.30 12.59 -1.86
CA ALA A 144 -7.88 11.41 -2.62
C ALA A 144 -7.65 10.20 -1.70
N MET A 145 -7.02 10.36 -0.53
CA MET A 145 -6.88 9.30 0.46
C MET A 145 -8.24 8.77 0.94
N LEU A 146 -9.18 9.65 1.26
CA LEU A 146 -10.54 9.26 1.65
C LEU A 146 -11.26 8.52 0.52
N ALA A 147 -11.17 9.04 -0.71
CA ALA A 147 -11.78 8.42 -1.88
C ALA A 147 -11.25 7.01 -2.13
N ILE A 148 -9.93 6.81 -2.08
CA ILE A 148 -9.33 5.48 -2.20
C ILE A 148 -9.82 4.59 -1.04
N SER A 149 -9.81 5.09 0.19
CA SER A 149 -10.18 4.30 1.38
C SER A 149 -11.61 3.73 1.29
N ILE A 150 -12.54 4.53 0.76
CA ILE A 150 -13.95 4.14 0.56
C ILE A 150 -14.09 3.03 -0.50
N VAL A 151 -13.15 2.93 -1.44
CA VAL A 151 -13.22 2.01 -2.57
C VAL A 151 -12.37 0.75 -2.36
N TRP A 152 -11.39 0.79 -1.45
CA TRP A 152 -10.34 -0.25 -1.34
C TRP A 152 -10.66 -1.41 -0.37
N TRP A 153 -11.72 -1.32 0.43
CA TRP A 153 -12.12 -2.38 1.38
C TRP A 153 -12.66 -3.69 0.76
N PRO A 154 -13.33 -3.72 -0.42
CA PRO A 154 -14.00 -4.93 -0.92
C PRO A 154 -13.11 -6.18 -1.14
N PRO A 155 -11.88 -6.06 -1.67
CA PRO A 155 -10.97 -7.21 -1.79
C PRO A 155 -10.69 -7.89 -0.44
N TYR A 156 -10.52 -7.11 0.63
CA TYR A 156 -10.32 -7.63 1.99
C TYR A 156 -11.57 -8.37 2.50
N THR A 157 -12.77 -7.86 2.21
CA THR A 157 -14.04 -8.55 2.52
C THR A 157 -14.10 -9.93 1.88
N ARG A 158 -13.80 -10.03 0.59
CA ARG A 158 -13.78 -11.32 -0.12
C ARG A 158 -12.73 -12.28 0.43
N LEU A 159 -11.53 -11.78 0.69
CA LEU A 159 -10.44 -12.56 1.26
C LEU A 159 -10.84 -13.17 2.61
N ILE A 160 -11.32 -12.33 3.53
CA ILE A 160 -11.69 -12.79 4.88
C ILE A 160 -12.94 -13.67 4.85
N ARG A 161 -13.91 -13.38 3.98
CA ARG A 161 -15.06 -14.27 3.79
C ARG A 161 -14.62 -15.67 3.38
N GLY A 162 -13.69 -15.78 2.42
CA GLY A 162 -13.15 -17.08 1.99
C GLY A 162 -12.48 -17.85 3.13
N GLN A 163 -11.68 -17.16 3.94
CA GLN A 163 -11.05 -17.75 5.14
C GLN A 163 -12.10 -18.14 6.19
N ALA A 164 -13.10 -17.30 6.42
CA ALA A 164 -14.17 -17.53 7.38
C ALA A 164 -15.03 -18.74 7.02
N LEU A 165 -15.32 -18.97 5.74
CA LEU A 165 -16.00 -20.18 5.28
C LEU A 165 -15.17 -21.43 5.58
N SER A 166 -13.87 -21.40 5.28
CA SER A 166 -12.96 -22.52 5.58
C SER A 166 -12.84 -22.80 7.08
N VAL A 167 -12.71 -21.75 7.90
CA VAL A 167 -12.64 -21.86 9.37
C VAL A 167 -13.97 -22.40 9.93
N ARG A 168 -15.11 -21.96 9.40
CA ARG A 168 -16.44 -22.38 9.87
C ARG A 168 -16.68 -23.88 9.73
N GLU A 169 -16.05 -24.52 8.74
CA GLU A 169 -16.16 -25.96 8.44
C GLU A 169 -15.10 -26.81 9.16
N SER A 170 -14.29 -26.22 10.04
CA SER A 170 -13.23 -26.92 10.75
C SER A 170 -13.70 -27.56 12.06
N ALA A 171 -13.14 -28.74 12.38
CA ALA A 171 -13.52 -29.54 13.55
C ALA A 171 -13.29 -28.82 14.90
N TYR A 172 -12.29 -27.93 14.99
CA TYR A 172 -12.03 -27.18 16.22
C TYR A 172 -13.09 -26.10 16.47
N ILE A 173 -13.69 -25.53 15.42
CA ILE A 173 -14.81 -24.61 15.57
C ILE A 173 -16.07 -25.34 16.02
N ASP A 174 -16.31 -26.55 15.53
CA ASP A 174 -17.46 -27.36 15.98
C ASP A 174 -17.30 -27.81 17.44
N ALA A 175 -16.08 -28.10 17.88
CA ALA A 175 -15.77 -28.31 19.29
C ALA A 175 -16.04 -27.04 20.12
N ALA A 176 -15.55 -25.87 19.68
CA ALA A 176 -15.77 -24.59 20.36
C ALA A 176 -17.27 -24.25 20.50
N LYS A 177 -18.06 -24.43 19.43
CA LYS A 177 -19.53 -24.25 19.48
C LYS A 177 -20.19 -25.22 20.45
N SER A 178 -19.74 -26.48 20.49
CA SER A 178 -20.26 -27.49 21.41
C SER A 178 -19.98 -27.16 22.87
N MET A 179 -18.91 -26.40 23.15
CA MET A 179 -18.59 -25.84 24.46
C MET A 179 -19.36 -24.54 24.78
N GLY A 180 -20.26 -24.09 23.89
CA GLY A 180 -21.09 -22.91 24.08
C GLY A 180 -20.41 -21.59 23.70
N GLU A 181 -19.30 -21.59 22.96
CA GLU A 181 -18.69 -20.35 22.50
C GLU A 181 -19.61 -19.57 21.55
N GLY A 182 -19.80 -18.28 21.86
CA GLY A 182 -20.59 -17.38 21.03
C GLY A 182 -19.90 -17.03 19.71
N ARG A 183 -20.70 -16.65 18.70
CA ARG A 183 -20.20 -16.31 17.34
C ARG A 183 -19.17 -15.19 17.33
N LEU A 184 -19.34 -14.18 18.20
CA LEU A 184 -18.38 -13.09 18.36
C LEU A 184 -17.06 -13.58 18.96
N SER A 185 -17.10 -14.49 19.93
CA SER A 185 -15.88 -15.13 20.47
C SER A 185 -15.14 -15.86 19.37
N ILE A 186 -15.87 -16.58 18.50
CA ILE A 186 -15.28 -17.30 17.37
C ILE A 186 -14.58 -16.35 16.38
N ILE A 187 -15.17 -15.17 16.11
CA ILE A 187 -14.53 -14.14 15.29
C ILE A 187 -13.19 -13.72 15.91
N TRP A 188 -13.20 -13.29 17.17
CA TRP A 188 -12.04 -12.65 17.79
C TRP A 188 -10.93 -13.63 18.19
N HIS A 189 -11.28 -14.83 18.64
CA HIS A 189 -10.32 -15.80 19.16
C HIS A 189 -9.87 -16.84 18.13
N HIS A 190 -10.70 -17.14 17.12
CA HIS A 190 -10.37 -18.18 16.14
C HIS A 190 -10.20 -17.62 14.74
N LEU A 191 -11.13 -16.81 14.23
CA LEU A 191 -11.05 -16.34 12.84
C LEU A 191 -9.95 -15.31 12.63
N LEU A 192 -9.98 -14.20 13.37
CA LEU A 192 -9.06 -13.08 13.16
C LEU A 192 -7.60 -13.50 13.29
N PRO A 193 -7.18 -14.26 14.33
CA PRO A 193 -5.79 -14.71 14.45
C PRO A 193 -5.34 -15.58 13.27
N ASN A 194 -6.22 -16.45 12.75
CA ASN A 194 -5.91 -17.29 11.58
C ASN A 194 -5.83 -16.48 10.27
N CYS A 195 -6.56 -15.36 10.19
CA CYS A 195 -6.56 -14.49 9.02
C CYS A 195 -5.42 -13.46 9.01
N LEU A 196 -4.68 -13.27 10.11
CA LEU A 196 -3.60 -12.29 10.17
C LEU A 196 -2.54 -12.52 9.09
N SER A 197 -2.14 -13.77 8.85
CA SER A 197 -1.13 -14.11 7.84
C SER A 197 -1.54 -13.69 6.42
N PRO A 198 -2.69 -14.11 5.86
CA PRO A 198 -3.10 -13.68 4.52
C PRO A 198 -3.41 -12.18 4.44
N VAL A 199 -3.87 -11.55 5.52
CA VAL A 199 -4.10 -10.09 5.57
C VAL A 199 -2.78 -9.32 5.51
N LEU A 200 -1.77 -9.73 6.29
CA LEU A 200 -0.46 -9.08 6.29
C LEU A 200 0.24 -9.18 4.94
N ILE A 201 0.15 -10.34 4.28
CA ILE A 201 0.68 -10.52 2.93
C ILE A 201 -0.02 -9.55 1.96
N THR A 202 -1.35 -9.53 1.97
CA THR A 202 -2.12 -8.64 1.10
C THR A 202 -1.82 -7.16 1.36
N LEU A 203 -1.75 -6.75 2.62
CA LEU A 203 -1.39 -5.39 3.03
C LEU A 203 -0.05 -4.94 2.44
N THR A 204 0.96 -5.79 2.48
CA THR A 204 2.30 -5.43 1.99
C THR A 204 2.33 -5.21 0.49
N LEU A 205 1.57 -6.00 -0.28
CA LEU A 205 1.46 -5.87 -1.73
C LEU A 205 0.62 -4.64 -2.11
N ASP A 206 -0.50 -4.46 -1.40
CA ASP A 206 -1.41 -3.35 -1.63
C ASP A 206 -0.77 -1.98 -1.34
N MET A 207 0.25 -1.92 -0.48
CA MET A 207 0.99 -0.69 -0.22
C MET A 207 1.52 -0.07 -1.52
N GLY A 208 2.10 -0.89 -2.41
CA GLY A 208 2.53 -0.42 -3.73
C GLY A 208 1.35 0.02 -4.61
N ALA A 209 0.28 -0.76 -4.64
CA ALA A 209 -0.90 -0.45 -5.45
C ALA A 209 -1.59 0.86 -5.01
N VAL A 210 -1.69 1.12 -3.71
CA VAL A 210 -2.26 2.35 -3.15
C VAL A 210 -1.39 3.57 -3.48
N VAL A 211 -0.06 3.45 -3.36
CA VAL A 211 0.86 4.53 -3.77
C VAL A 211 0.68 4.86 -5.25
N LEU A 212 0.59 3.84 -6.10
CA LEU A 212 0.38 4.00 -7.53
C LEU A 212 -0.99 4.65 -7.84
N ALA A 213 -2.05 4.21 -7.17
CA ALA A 213 -3.40 4.77 -7.33
C ALA A 213 -3.46 6.25 -6.92
N THR A 214 -2.80 6.59 -5.81
CA THR A 214 -2.71 7.98 -5.33
C THR A 214 -1.92 8.86 -6.29
N ALA A 215 -0.80 8.35 -6.81
CA ALA A 215 -0.02 9.04 -7.82
C ALA A 215 -0.83 9.24 -9.11
N ALA A 216 -1.65 8.26 -9.51
CA ALA A 216 -2.54 8.39 -10.67
C ALA A 216 -3.62 9.46 -10.46
N LEU A 217 -4.26 9.52 -9.28
CA LEU A 217 -5.22 10.57 -8.92
C LEU A 217 -4.56 11.96 -8.90
N SER A 218 -3.39 12.08 -8.29
CA SER A 218 -2.61 13.33 -8.26
C SER A 218 -2.14 13.73 -9.65
N PHE A 219 -1.81 12.76 -10.50
CA PHE A 219 -1.44 13.00 -11.88
C PHE A 219 -2.61 13.61 -12.67
N LEU A 220 -3.80 13.05 -12.47
CA LEU A 220 -5.06 13.49 -13.09
C LEU A 220 -5.65 14.76 -12.47
N GLY A 221 -5.04 15.31 -11.41
CA GLY A 221 -5.44 16.56 -10.77
C GLY A 221 -6.45 16.42 -9.64
N PHE A 222 -6.83 15.19 -9.27
CA PHE A 222 -7.76 14.92 -8.18
C PHE A 222 -7.08 14.76 -6.82
N GLY A 223 -5.76 14.57 -6.80
CA GLY A 223 -4.97 14.39 -5.57
C GLY A 223 -4.20 15.63 -5.12
N ALA A 224 -2.91 15.46 -4.83
CA ALA A 224 -2.06 16.50 -4.26
C ALA A 224 -2.03 17.77 -5.14
N GLN A 225 -2.12 18.93 -4.49
CA GLN A 225 -2.09 20.23 -5.16
C GLN A 225 -0.75 20.95 -4.93
N PRO A 226 -0.29 21.80 -5.86
CA PRO A 226 0.87 22.65 -5.64
C PRO A 226 0.70 23.49 -4.35
N PRO A 227 1.78 23.69 -3.55
CA PRO A 227 3.18 23.43 -3.88
C PRO A 227 3.71 22.03 -3.48
N LEU A 228 2.85 21.13 -2.99
CA LEU A 228 3.26 19.86 -2.39
C LEU A 228 4.19 19.04 -3.32
N PRO A 229 5.31 18.51 -2.79
CA PRO A 229 6.25 17.69 -3.57
C PRO A 229 5.80 16.22 -3.63
N GLU A 230 4.57 15.97 -4.06
CA GLU A 230 4.05 14.60 -4.26
C GLU A 230 4.44 14.08 -5.65
N TRP A 231 4.89 12.82 -5.74
CA TRP A 231 5.50 12.27 -6.95
C TRP A 231 4.54 12.20 -8.15
N GLY A 232 3.28 11.80 -7.96
CA GLY A 232 2.28 11.81 -9.02
C GLY A 232 2.01 13.22 -9.56
N ARG A 233 1.96 14.21 -8.66
CA ARG A 233 1.82 15.62 -9.05
C ARG A 233 3.06 16.15 -9.77
N MET A 234 4.26 15.76 -9.35
CA MET A 234 5.51 16.10 -10.03
C MET A 234 5.56 15.55 -11.46
N ILE A 235 5.11 14.31 -11.68
CA ILE A 235 4.97 13.76 -13.04
C ILE A 235 3.99 14.59 -13.87
N SER A 236 2.86 14.99 -13.27
CA SER A 236 1.83 15.81 -13.93
C SER A 236 2.33 17.21 -14.29
N ASP A 237 3.15 17.83 -13.44
CA ASP A 237 3.81 19.09 -13.76
C ASP A 237 4.89 18.94 -14.84
N GLY A 238 5.66 17.86 -14.83
CA GLY A 238 6.74 17.61 -15.79
C GLY A 238 6.28 17.13 -17.17
N ARG A 239 5.07 16.55 -17.30
CA ARG A 239 4.63 15.88 -18.54
C ARG A 239 4.64 16.80 -19.77
N ILE A 240 4.33 18.07 -19.59
CA ILE A 240 4.28 19.06 -20.69
C ILE A 240 5.67 19.56 -21.09
N TYR A 241 6.68 19.29 -20.25
CA TYR A 241 8.07 19.68 -20.44
C TYR A 241 8.98 18.49 -20.74
N LEU A 242 8.45 17.33 -21.14
CA LEU A 242 9.27 16.12 -21.35
C LEU A 242 10.44 16.34 -22.30
N PHE A 243 10.27 17.12 -23.38
CA PHE A 243 11.36 17.41 -24.32
C PHE A 243 12.41 18.37 -23.78
N GLN A 244 12.08 19.18 -22.76
CA GLN A 244 12.96 20.19 -22.17
C GLN A 244 13.60 19.72 -20.86
N ALA A 245 12.82 19.06 -20.01
CA ALA A 245 13.12 18.72 -18.63
C ALA A 245 12.61 17.31 -18.28
N TRP A 246 13.01 16.32 -19.07
CA TRP A 246 12.60 14.91 -18.92
C TRP A 246 12.85 14.37 -17.50
N TRP A 247 13.91 14.84 -16.83
CA TRP A 247 14.31 14.41 -15.48
C TRP A 247 13.20 14.58 -14.43
N VAL A 248 12.37 15.63 -14.54
CA VAL A 248 11.30 15.91 -13.58
C VAL A 248 10.30 14.75 -13.53
N SER A 249 9.81 14.30 -14.68
CA SER A 249 8.87 13.19 -14.78
C SER A 249 9.56 11.84 -14.57
N THR A 250 10.75 11.65 -15.15
CA THR A 250 11.46 10.37 -15.10
C THR A 250 11.89 10.00 -13.68
N PHE A 251 12.52 10.91 -12.93
CA PHE A 251 12.95 10.59 -11.56
C PHE A 251 11.76 10.41 -10.60
N SER A 252 10.68 11.17 -10.77
CA SER A 252 9.45 10.98 -10.01
C SER A 252 8.81 9.62 -10.31
N GLY A 253 8.76 9.22 -11.59
CA GLY A 253 8.29 7.90 -12.00
C GLY A 253 9.15 6.76 -11.47
N LEU A 254 10.48 6.92 -11.49
CA LEU A 254 11.42 5.95 -10.92
C LEU A 254 11.23 5.80 -9.41
N ALA A 255 10.99 6.89 -8.68
CA ALA A 255 10.72 6.82 -7.24
C ALA A 255 9.47 5.98 -6.93
N ILE A 256 8.37 6.20 -7.68
CA ILE A 256 7.17 5.36 -7.58
C ILE A 256 7.49 3.91 -7.94
N ALA A 257 8.12 3.67 -9.09
CA ALA A 257 8.41 2.33 -9.58
C ALA A 257 9.27 1.52 -8.60
N LEU A 258 10.33 2.11 -8.05
CA LEU A 258 11.18 1.47 -7.05
C LEU A 258 10.43 1.22 -5.74
N THR A 259 9.57 2.15 -5.32
CA THR A 259 8.74 1.97 -4.12
C THR A 259 7.79 0.79 -4.28
N VAL A 260 7.04 0.75 -5.39
CA VAL A 260 6.10 -0.33 -5.70
C VAL A 260 6.82 -1.67 -5.83
N LEU A 261 7.96 -1.70 -6.53
CA LEU A 261 8.79 -2.89 -6.66
C LEU A 261 9.28 -3.38 -5.29
N GLY A 262 9.76 -2.48 -4.43
CA GLY A 262 10.23 -2.81 -3.09
C GLY A 262 9.15 -3.48 -2.25
N PHE A 263 7.95 -2.89 -2.21
CA PHE A 263 6.82 -3.46 -1.48
C PHE A 263 6.33 -4.79 -2.05
N ASN A 264 6.30 -4.93 -3.39
CA ASN A 264 5.93 -6.19 -4.03
C ASN A 264 6.92 -7.32 -3.70
N LEU A 265 8.23 -7.07 -3.86
CA LEU A 265 9.27 -8.05 -3.56
C LEU A 265 9.30 -8.43 -2.07
N LEU A 266 9.09 -7.46 -1.18
CA LEU A 266 8.98 -7.71 0.25
C LEU A 266 7.73 -8.54 0.58
N GLY A 267 6.58 -8.21 -0.02
CA GLY A 267 5.32 -8.92 0.18
C GLY A 267 5.36 -10.37 -0.31
N ASP A 268 5.99 -10.63 -1.45
CA ASP A 268 6.24 -11.99 -1.94
C ASP A 268 7.18 -12.75 -0.98
N GLY A 269 8.23 -12.10 -0.47
CA GLY A 269 9.11 -12.71 0.54
C GLY A 269 8.40 -13.04 1.86
N ILE A 270 7.49 -12.18 2.31
CA ILE A 270 6.64 -12.42 3.49
C ILE A 270 5.67 -13.58 3.22
N ARG A 271 5.08 -13.63 2.02
CA ARG A 271 4.22 -14.75 1.59
C ARG A 271 4.97 -16.08 1.67
N ASP A 272 6.15 -16.14 1.07
CA ASP A 272 6.99 -17.34 1.06
C ASP A 272 7.36 -17.79 2.47
N ALA A 273 7.68 -16.84 3.36
CA ALA A 273 8.05 -17.11 4.75
C ALA A 273 6.87 -17.55 5.64
N LEU A 274 5.65 -17.19 5.25
CA LEU A 274 4.41 -17.56 5.93
C LEU A 274 3.71 -18.77 5.29
N ASP A 275 4.17 -19.26 4.13
CA ASP A 275 3.63 -20.47 3.50
C ASP A 275 4.01 -21.74 4.32
N PRO A 276 3.01 -22.47 4.88
CA PRO A 276 3.25 -23.68 5.66
C PRO A 276 3.92 -24.81 4.87
N LYS A 277 3.72 -24.86 3.55
CA LYS A 277 4.30 -25.91 2.69
C LYS A 277 5.79 -25.69 2.49
N LEU A 278 6.22 -24.44 2.26
CA LEU A 278 7.64 -24.10 2.17
C LEU A 278 8.36 -24.35 3.50
N ARG A 279 7.74 -24.01 4.63
CA ARG A 279 8.32 -24.26 5.97
C ARG A 279 8.60 -25.75 6.23
N ARG A 280 7.69 -26.65 5.84
CA ARG A 280 7.88 -28.10 6.04
C ARG A 280 9.06 -28.66 5.24
N VAL A 281 9.31 -28.15 4.03
CA VAL A 281 10.47 -28.58 3.22
C VAL A 281 11.78 -28.13 3.88
N ILE A 282 11.83 -26.89 4.38
CA ILE A 282 13.02 -26.32 5.03
C ILE A 282 13.29 -26.97 6.40
N GLU A 283 12.25 -27.29 7.18
CA GLU A 283 12.39 -28.02 8.45
C GLU A 283 12.93 -29.44 8.27
N VAL A 284 12.66 -30.08 7.12
CA VAL A 284 13.21 -31.41 6.78
C VAL A 284 14.68 -31.31 6.36
N GLU A 285 15.09 -30.24 5.67
CA GLU A 285 16.51 -29.99 5.36
C GLU A 285 17.36 -29.58 6.56
N HIS A 286 16.75 -29.11 7.65
CA HIS A 286 17.44 -28.65 8.87
C HIS A 286 17.53 -29.71 9.98
N LYS A 287 17.02 -30.91 9.73
CA LYS A 287 17.21 -32.11 10.58
C LYS A 287 18.23 -33.04 9.96
#